data_AF-A0A1T4SSB6-F1
#
_entry.id   AF-A0A1T4SSB6-F1
#
_cell.length_a   1.000
_cell.length_b   1.000
_cell.length_c   1.000
_cell.angle_alpha   90.00
_cell.angle_beta   90.00
_cell.angle_gamma   90.00
#
_symmetry.space_group_name_H-M   'P 1'
#
loop_
_entity.id
_entity.type
_entity.pdbx_description
1 polymer ?
#
loop_
_entity_poly.entity_id
_entity_poly.type
_entity_poly.pdbx_seq_one_letter_code
_entity_poly.pdbx_strand_id
1 'polypeptide(L)'
;MADALAPLLAWMQRPDGIAEGIEVDPVDIPVVSTNWRTTPQPAEMSPEDVDGMRTERRWAMRPTVGEIMAEVAEGKTDRNADGQIVAIGRLRFSDGSQTERGYRYSADGKITACSIRMPTGSMLGVRDIEERALGGEGSDGSDIDRSNRYFAEVFGAAFRFLPGGRICRGRSYTAAESRAMLADAIANTPVMPEVRRYPAGLPCGSRNVAENFIGMRKEVGGGGGSVGWEDIFMAHINRSEWAATVANLSDESRQTLDATEKAKGIADLAPGRRGGNAYAAGRKRLQAANDNLMAAMKKVAA
;
A
#
# COMPACT_ATOMS: atom_id res chain seq x y z
N MET A 1 31.10 13.73 9.84
CA MET A 1 30.33 14.54 8.86
C MET A 1 28.93 13.98 8.60
N ALA A 2 28.73 12.65 8.64
CA ALA A 2 27.39 12.06 8.52
C ALA A 2 26.38 12.62 9.55
N ASP A 3 26.79 12.78 10.81
CA ASP A 3 25.92 13.32 11.88
C ASP A 3 25.51 14.80 11.68
N ALA A 4 26.26 15.57 10.90
CA ALA A 4 25.92 16.97 10.62
C ALA A 4 24.99 17.13 9.42
N LEU A 5 24.81 16.08 8.61
CA LEU A 5 23.96 16.10 7.43
C LEU A 5 22.52 15.71 7.76
N ALA A 6 22.33 14.81 8.73
CA ALA A 6 21.01 14.32 9.14
C ALA A 6 20.04 15.44 9.61
N PRO A 7 20.46 16.43 10.42
CA PRO A 7 19.57 17.53 10.84
C PRO A 7 19.18 18.43 9.66
N LEU A 8 20.08 18.62 8.68
CA LEU A 8 19.80 19.42 7.49
C LEU A 8 18.84 18.72 6.54
N LEU A 9 19.02 17.42 6.34
CA LEU A 9 18.06 16.62 5.57
C LEU A 9 16.68 16.62 6.24
N ALA A 10 16.62 16.55 7.57
CA ALA A 10 15.38 16.68 8.32
C ALA A 10 14.73 18.06 8.10
N TRP A 11 15.52 19.16 8.14
CA TRP A 11 15.01 20.50 7.84
C TRP A 11 14.49 20.66 6.41
N MET A 12 15.11 19.98 5.43
CA MET A 12 14.65 19.97 4.04
C MET A 12 13.40 19.11 3.82
N GLN A 13 13.20 18.08 4.65
CA GLN A 13 12.03 17.19 4.61
C GLN A 13 10.89 17.65 5.53
N ARG A 14 10.96 18.88 6.05
CA ARG A 14 9.90 19.46 6.87
C ARG A 14 8.62 19.60 6.03
N PRO A 15 7.42 19.53 6.63
CA PRO A 15 6.18 19.83 5.92
C PRO A 15 6.15 21.30 5.44
N ASP A 16 5.70 21.51 4.21
CA ASP A 16 5.61 22.83 3.59
C ASP A 16 4.73 23.80 4.40
N GLY A 17 5.12 25.09 4.43
CA GLY A 17 4.38 26.18 5.05
C GLY A 17 4.68 26.43 6.52
N ILE A 18 5.41 25.53 7.22
CA ILE A 18 5.74 25.70 8.64
C ILE A 18 6.84 26.75 8.85
N ALA A 19 7.89 26.74 8.04
CA ALA A 19 8.99 27.70 8.18
C ALA A 19 8.61 29.10 7.69
N GLU A 20 7.65 29.16 6.76
CA GLU A 20 7.16 30.37 6.12
C GLU A 20 6.13 31.13 7.01
N GLY A 21 5.80 30.59 8.19
CA GLY A 21 4.90 31.23 9.15
C GLY A 21 3.46 31.34 8.67
N ILE A 22 3.06 30.48 7.73
CA ILE A 22 1.67 30.40 7.28
C ILE A 22 0.88 29.86 8.47
N GLU A 23 -0.01 30.69 9.04
CA GLU A 23 -1.02 30.24 10.00
C GLU A 23 -1.85 29.15 9.31
N VAL A 24 -1.51 27.90 9.60
CA VAL A 24 -2.39 26.80 9.31
C VAL A 24 -3.46 26.91 10.38
N ASP A 25 -4.59 27.52 10.02
CA ASP A 25 -5.81 27.41 10.80
C ASP A 25 -5.94 25.94 11.21
N PRO A 26 -6.24 25.64 12.49
CA PRO A 26 -6.59 24.30 12.89
C PRO A 26 -7.88 23.97 12.13
N VAL A 27 -7.75 23.43 10.92
CA VAL A 27 -8.86 23.06 10.06
C VAL A 27 -9.81 22.26 10.93
N ASP A 28 -11.01 22.83 11.10
CA ASP A 28 -12.09 22.31 11.92
C ASP A 28 -12.05 20.79 11.95
N ILE A 29 -11.69 20.23 13.11
CA ILE A 29 -11.83 18.80 13.37
C ILE A 29 -13.31 18.51 13.07
N PRO A 30 -13.65 17.74 12.00
CA PRO A 30 -15.04 17.40 11.81
C PRO A 30 -15.41 16.54 13.02
N VAL A 31 -16.20 17.12 13.92
CA VAL A 31 -16.72 16.46 15.11
C VAL A 31 -17.32 15.14 14.65
N VAL A 32 -16.73 14.05 15.14
CA VAL A 32 -17.20 12.69 14.87
C VAL A 32 -18.62 12.60 15.39
N SER A 33 -19.57 12.68 14.45
CA SER A 33 -20.94 12.24 14.66
C SER A 33 -21.25 11.23 13.57
N THR A 34 -21.57 10.02 14.02
CA THR A 34 -21.88 8.89 13.17
C THR A 34 -23.19 9.13 12.42
N ASN A 35 -23.19 8.70 11.15
CA ASN A 35 -24.21 7.89 10.47
C ASN A 35 -24.13 8.23 8.97
N TRP A 36 -23.23 7.53 8.26
CA TRP A 36 -23.20 7.43 6.80
C TRP A 36 -23.18 8.77 6.05
N ARG A 37 -21.99 9.35 5.90
CA ARG A 37 -21.74 10.42 4.91
C ARG A 37 -20.49 10.05 4.12
N THR A 38 -20.60 9.99 2.80
CA THR A 38 -19.44 9.92 1.90
C THR A 38 -18.60 11.16 2.15
N THR A 39 -17.44 10.98 2.77
CA THR A 39 -16.44 12.03 2.85
C THR A 39 -16.02 12.37 1.43
N PRO A 40 -16.15 13.63 0.98
CA PRO A 40 -15.33 14.09 -0.12
C PRO A 40 -13.88 13.93 0.34
N GLN A 41 -13.08 13.25 -0.48
CA GLN A 41 -11.63 13.20 -0.33
C GLN A 41 -11.13 14.64 -0.14
N PRO A 42 -10.33 14.94 0.90
CA PRO A 42 -9.75 16.27 1.04
C PRO A 42 -8.95 16.55 -0.24
N ALA A 43 -9.42 17.53 -1.01
CA ALA A 43 -8.94 17.84 -2.35
C ALA A 43 -7.54 18.50 -2.36
N GLU A 44 -6.86 18.56 -1.21
CA GLU A 44 -5.68 19.39 -1.00
C GLU A 44 -4.43 18.62 -0.58
N MET A 45 -4.52 17.31 -0.33
CA MET A 45 -3.34 16.53 0.07
C MET A 45 -2.94 15.62 -1.08
N SER A 46 -1.87 16.02 -1.78
CA SER A 46 -1.34 15.26 -2.90
C SER A 46 -0.65 13.98 -2.36
N PRO A 47 -0.66 12.87 -3.10
CA PRO A 47 0.09 11.67 -2.72
C PRO A 47 1.60 11.91 -2.51
N GLU A 48 2.14 12.98 -3.10
CA GLU A 48 3.53 13.41 -2.94
C GLU A 48 3.79 13.97 -1.52
N ASP A 49 2.80 14.59 -0.88
CA ASP A 49 2.92 15.17 0.47
C ASP A 49 3.02 14.11 1.58
N VAL A 50 2.66 12.86 1.27
CA VAL A 50 2.64 11.73 2.21
C VAL A 50 3.79 10.74 1.92
N ASP A 51 4.48 10.92 0.79
CA ASP A 51 5.59 10.06 0.39
C ASP A 51 6.80 10.29 1.31
N GLY A 52 7.21 9.24 2.05
CA GLY A 52 8.32 9.29 3.00
C GLY A 52 7.94 9.46 4.47
N MET A 53 6.66 9.61 4.82
CA MET A 53 6.22 9.56 6.21
C MET A 53 6.29 8.12 6.75
N ARG A 54 6.68 7.95 8.03
CA ARG A 54 6.72 6.65 8.68
C ARG A 54 5.31 6.07 8.77
N THR A 55 4.99 5.18 7.84
CA THR A 55 3.69 4.52 7.75
C THR A 55 3.64 3.36 8.74
N GLU A 56 2.99 3.55 9.89
CA GLU A 56 2.56 2.41 10.72
C GLU A 56 1.24 1.86 10.17
N ARG A 57 1.32 0.96 9.18
CA ARG A 57 0.13 0.29 8.65
C ARG A 57 -0.41 -0.72 9.64
N ARG A 58 -1.72 -0.98 9.60
CA ARG A 58 -2.31 -2.10 10.32
C ARG A 58 -1.83 -3.41 9.70
N TRP A 59 -1.17 -4.25 10.50
CA TRP A 59 -0.79 -5.59 10.07
C TRP A 59 -1.93 -6.56 10.43
N ALA A 60 -2.40 -7.30 9.44
CA ALA A 60 -3.41 -8.34 9.62
C ALA A 60 -2.74 -9.71 9.60
N MET A 61 -3.00 -10.52 10.63
CA MET A 61 -2.63 -11.93 10.64
C MET A 61 -3.47 -12.70 9.61
N ARG A 62 -2.81 -13.41 8.70
CA ARG A 62 -3.42 -14.39 7.80
C ARG A 62 -3.06 -15.80 8.26
N PRO A 63 -4.02 -16.73 8.32
CA PRO A 63 -5.44 -16.58 7.96
C PRO A 63 -6.23 -15.74 8.98
N THR A 64 -7.21 -14.98 8.50
CA THR A 64 -8.09 -14.17 9.37
C THR A 64 -9.05 -15.06 10.17
N VAL A 65 -9.62 -14.54 11.26
CA VAL A 65 -10.63 -15.26 12.05
C VAL A 65 -11.80 -15.75 11.18
N GLY A 66 -12.25 -14.94 10.21
CA GLY A 66 -13.30 -15.35 9.28
C GLY A 66 -12.89 -16.53 8.38
N GLU A 67 -11.66 -16.53 7.87
CA GLU A 67 -11.12 -17.64 7.09
C GLU A 67 -10.97 -18.91 7.93
N ILE A 68 -10.54 -18.77 9.19
CA ILE A 68 -10.46 -19.89 10.14
C ILE A 68 -11.85 -20.50 10.34
N MET A 69 -12.86 -19.67 10.62
CA MET A 69 -14.23 -20.14 10.85
C MET A 69 -14.84 -20.80 9.61
N ALA A 70 -14.57 -20.26 8.42
CA ALA A 70 -15.03 -20.85 7.16
C ALA A 70 -14.41 -22.24 6.93
N GLU A 71 -13.09 -22.37 7.10
CA GLU A 71 -12.40 -23.66 6.95
C GLU A 71 -12.79 -24.65 8.04
N VAL A 72 -13.13 -24.20 9.25
CA VAL A 72 -13.65 -25.09 10.32
C VAL A 72 -15.06 -25.58 10.00
N ALA A 73 -15.90 -24.77 9.35
CA ALA A 73 -17.26 -25.16 8.99
C ALA A 73 -17.30 -26.15 7.82
N GLU A 74 -16.45 -25.98 6.81
CA GLU A 74 -16.49 -26.75 5.56
C GLU A 74 -15.35 -27.79 5.43
N GLY A 75 -14.25 -27.59 6.15
CA GLY A 75 -13.01 -28.32 5.96
C GLY A 75 -13.01 -29.71 6.58
N LYS A 76 -12.44 -30.67 5.86
CA LYS A 76 -12.18 -32.03 6.38
C LYS A 76 -11.07 -31.97 7.44
N THR A 77 -11.29 -32.64 8.57
CA THR A 77 -10.28 -32.77 9.63
C THR A 77 -9.37 -33.96 9.36
N ASP A 78 -8.07 -33.72 9.25
CA ASP A 78 -7.04 -34.75 9.16
C ASP A 78 -6.33 -34.88 10.52
N ARG A 79 -6.16 -36.12 10.97
CA ARG A 79 -5.53 -36.45 12.26
C ARG A 79 -4.32 -37.35 12.07
N ASN A 80 -3.32 -37.17 12.92
CA ASN A 80 -2.16 -38.06 12.99
C ASN A 80 -2.51 -39.40 13.69
N ALA A 81 -1.58 -40.35 13.68
CA ALA A 81 -1.66 -41.62 14.42
C ALA A 81 -1.94 -41.42 15.92
N ASP A 82 -1.40 -40.36 16.50
CA ASP A 82 -1.62 -39.98 17.91
C ASP A 82 -2.96 -39.26 18.16
N GLY A 83 -3.83 -39.17 17.15
CA GLY A 83 -5.16 -38.54 17.23
C GLY A 83 -5.17 -37.01 17.24
N GLN A 84 -4.00 -36.37 17.15
CA GLN A 84 -3.85 -34.92 17.06
C GLN A 84 -4.33 -34.40 15.71
N ILE A 85 -4.96 -33.22 15.69
CA ILE A 85 -5.41 -32.57 14.46
C ILE A 85 -4.20 -31.93 13.78
N VAL A 86 -3.86 -32.37 12.57
CA VAL A 86 -2.73 -31.85 11.78
C VAL A 86 -3.23 -30.87 10.72
N ALA A 87 -4.47 -31.03 10.27
CA ALA A 87 -5.08 -30.09 9.32
C ALA A 87 -6.61 -30.03 9.44
N ILE A 88 -7.15 -28.85 9.13
CA ILE A 88 -8.58 -28.63 8.92
C ILE A 88 -8.69 -27.88 7.60
N GLY A 89 -9.11 -28.57 6.53
CA GLY A 89 -9.13 -28.00 5.19
C GLY A 89 -7.75 -27.48 4.76
N ARG A 90 -7.62 -26.16 4.58
CA ARG A 90 -6.35 -25.49 4.23
C ARG A 90 -5.50 -25.12 5.45
N LEU A 91 -6.07 -25.11 6.65
CA LEU A 91 -5.37 -24.79 7.88
C LEU A 91 -4.46 -25.96 8.26
N ARG A 92 -3.22 -25.64 8.67
CA ARG A 92 -2.25 -26.62 9.15
C ARG A 92 -1.91 -26.33 10.60
N PHE A 93 -1.78 -27.38 11.39
CA PHE A 93 -1.47 -27.30 12.81
C PHE A 93 -0.23 -28.13 13.12
N SER A 94 0.56 -27.68 14.08
CA SER A 94 1.76 -28.41 14.49
C SER A 94 1.42 -29.61 15.35
N ASP A 95 2.09 -30.74 15.09
CA ASP A 95 2.15 -31.90 16.00
C ASP A 95 3.29 -31.78 17.02
N GLY A 96 3.91 -30.59 17.12
CA GLY A 96 5.04 -30.33 17.98
C GLY A 96 6.39 -30.73 17.41
N SER A 97 6.49 -31.31 16.21
CA SER A 97 7.77 -31.61 15.54
C SER A 97 8.20 -30.53 14.55
N GLN A 98 7.24 -29.73 14.05
CA GLN A 98 7.51 -28.70 13.04
C GLN A 98 8.21 -27.47 13.63
N THR A 99 8.94 -26.77 12.77
CA THR A 99 9.61 -25.51 13.09
C THR A 99 9.22 -24.43 12.10
N GLU A 100 9.04 -23.20 12.56
CA GLU A 100 8.86 -22.03 11.70
C GLU A 100 10.01 -21.03 11.85
N ARG A 101 10.19 -20.21 10.82
CA ARG A 101 11.15 -19.11 10.88
C ARG A 101 10.59 -18.02 11.76
N GLY A 102 11.33 -17.64 12.78
CA GLY A 102 11.03 -16.51 13.64
C GLY A 102 12.27 -15.70 13.94
N TYR A 103 12.10 -14.70 14.79
CA TYR A 103 13.18 -13.83 15.24
C TYR A 103 13.32 -13.97 16.75
N ARG A 104 14.56 -14.09 17.22
CA ARG A 104 14.87 -14.05 18.65
C ARG A 104 15.91 -12.97 18.94
N TYR A 105 15.82 -12.39 20.12
CA TYR A 105 16.92 -11.57 20.65
C TYR A 105 18.10 -12.48 21.01
N SER A 106 19.27 -12.14 20.48
CA SER A 106 20.54 -12.70 20.94
C SER A 106 20.86 -12.16 22.33
N ALA A 107 21.81 -12.79 23.04
CA ALA A 107 22.32 -12.30 24.33
C ALA A 107 22.82 -10.85 24.25
N ASP A 108 23.26 -10.41 23.06
CA ASP A 108 23.73 -9.05 22.78
C ASP A 108 22.61 -8.04 22.44
N GLY A 109 21.33 -8.43 22.58
CA GLY A 109 20.18 -7.58 22.24
C GLY A 109 19.91 -7.42 20.74
N LYS A 110 20.68 -8.11 19.87
CA LYS A 110 20.47 -8.09 18.41
C LYS A 110 19.42 -9.11 17.98
N ILE A 111 18.55 -8.71 17.05
CA ILE A 111 17.54 -9.59 16.47
C ILE A 111 18.19 -10.54 15.46
N THR A 112 18.08 -11.85 15.67
CA THR A 112 18.61 -12.88 14.77
C THR A 112 17.50 -13.81 14.31
N ALA A 113 17.46 -14.10 13.00
CA ALA A 113 16.53 -15.08 12.44
C ALA A 113 16.89 -16.49 12.92
N CYS A 114 15.92 -17.25 13.40
CA CYS A 114 16.11 -18.62 13.88
C CYS A 114 14.89 -19.49 13.53
N SER A 115 15.09 -20.81 13.51
CA SER A 115 14.00 -21.76 13.41
C SER A 115 13.49 -22.08 14.82
N ILE A 116 12.24 -21.72 15.10
CA ILE A 116 11.59 -21.93 16.39
C ILE A 116 10.70 -23.17 16.27
N ARG A 117 10.82 -24.09 17.23
CA ARG A 117 9.95 -25.27 17.31
C ARG A 117 8.57 -24.84 17.77
N MET A 118 7.56 -25.24 17.00
CA MET A 118 6.17 -24.89 17.26
C MET A 118 5.55 -25.85 18.29
N PRO A 119 4.72 -25.35 19.23
CA PRO A 119 4.03 -26.21 20.20
C PRO A 119 2.89 -27.00 19.54
N THR A 120 2.51 -28.13 20.13
CA THR A 120 1.38 -28.94 19.64
C THR A 120 0.10 -28.12 19.57
N GLY A 121 -0.55 -28.11 18.41
CA GLY A 121 -1.80 -27.39 18.13
C GLY A 121 -1.63 -25.94 17.67
N SER A 122 -0.41 -25.39 17.59
CA SER A 122 -0.24 -24.06 17.01
C SER A 122 -0.50 -24.08 15.50
N MET A 123 -1.16 -23.03 15.00
CA MET A 123 -1.39 -22.86 13.58
C MET A 123 -0.07 -22.57 12.87
N LEU A 124 0.16 -23.28 11.76
CA LEU A 124 1.34 -23.14 10.91
C LEU A 124 1.02 -22.28 9.69
N GLY A 125 2.04 -21.60 9.17
CA GLY A 125 1.99 -20.77 7.98
C GLY A 125 1.33 -19.43 8.19
N VAL A 126 1.22 -18.97 9.44
CA VAL A 126 0.66 -17.66 9.77
C VAL A 126 1.59 -16.58 9.25
N ARG A 127 1.03 -15.60 8.55
CA ARG A 127 1.79 -14.47 8.01
C ARG A 127 1.14 -13.17 8.45
N ASP A 128 1.95 -12.25 8.96
CA ASP A 128 1.51 -10.88 9.08
C ASP A 128 1.61 -10.24 7.70
N ILE A 129 0.46 -9.90 7.14
CA ILE A 129 0.35 -9.18 5.87
C ILE A 129 -0.20 -7.81 6.20
N GLU A 130 0.45 -6.79 5.68
CA GLU A 130 -0.01 -5.42 5.73
C GLU A 130 -1.43 -5.31 5.16
N GLU A 131 -2.38 -4.81 5.95
CA GLU A 131 -3.76 -4.62 5.53
C GLU A 131 -3.80 -3.50 4.48
N ARG A 132 -3.72 -3.91 3.21
CA ARG A 132 -3.76 -2.97 2.09
C ARG A 132 -5.12 -2.29 2.03
N ALA A 133 -5.13 -1.02 1.65
CA ALA A 133 -6.36 -0.29 1.37
C ALA A 133 -7.23 -1.08 0.36
N LEU A 134 -8.54 -1.13 0.65
CA LEU A 134 -9.53 -1.78 -0.22
C LEU A 134 -9.37 -1.29 -1.68
N GLY A 135 -9.14 -2.21 -2.62
CA GLY A 135 -9.12 -1.93 -4.06
C GLY A 135 -7.75 -1.94 -4.76
N GLY A 136 -6.67 -2.33 -4.07
CA GLY A 136 -5.34 -2.45 -4.69
C GLY A 136 -5.16 -3.64 -5.63
N GLU A 137 -4.35 -3.46 -6.67
CA GLU A 137 -3.97 -4.45 -7.70
C GLU A 137 -2.98 -5.48 -7.11
N GLY A 138 -3.51 -6.41 -6.31
CA GLY A 138 -2.68 -7.40 -5.61
C GLY A 138 -3.48 -8.52 -4.98
N SER A 139 -4.61 -8.87 -5.57
CA SER A 139 -5.42 -10.02 -5.15
C SER A 139 -4.62 -11.32 -5.35
N ASP A 140 -4.35 -12.03 -4.27
CA ASP A 140 -3.80 -13.37 -4.32
C ASP A 140 -4.74 -14.29 -5.12
N GLY A 141 -4.23 -15.40 -5.66
CA GLY A 141 -5.02 -16.31 -6.51
C GLY A 141 -6.33 -16.78 -5.84
N SER A 142 -6.36 -16.91 -4.51
CA SER A 142 -7.56 -17.25 -3.75
C SER A 142 -8.63 -16.15 -3.73
N ASP A 143 -8.23 -14.87 -3.75
CA ASP A 143 -9.18 -13.75 -3.78
C ASP A 143 -9.82 -13.63 -5.16
N ILE A 144 -9.06 -13.90 -6.22
CA ILE A 144 -9.56 -13.99 -7.59
C ILE A 144 -10.59 -15.13 -7.69
N ASP A 145 -10.29 -16.31 -7.14
CA ASP A 145 -11.21 -17.45 -7.17
C ASP A 145 -12.50 -17.18 -6.38
N ARG A 146 -12.41 -16.53 -5.21
CA ARG A 146 -13.56 -16.14 -4.40
C ARG A 146 -14.43 -15.11 -5.14
N SER A 147 -13.81 -14.09 -5.73
CA SER A 147 -14.47 -13.09 -6.58
C SER A 147 -15.20 -13.76 -7.75
N ASN A 148 -14.52 -14.64 -8.48
CA ASN A 148 -15.09 -15.34 -9.63
C ASN A 148 -16.29 -16.21 -9.23
N ARG A 149 -16.21 -16.88 -8.08
CA ARG A 149 -17.33 -17.69 -7.55
C ARG A 149 -18.53 -16.81 -7.20
N TYR A 150 -18.30 -15.68 -6.52
CA TYR A 150 -19.36 -14.71 -6.22
C TYR A 150 -20.09 -14.26 -7.50
N PHE A 151 -19.35 -13.86 -8.54
CA PHE A 151 -19.98 -13.46 -9.80
C PHE A 151 -20.69 -14.61 -10.51
N ALA A 152 -20.15 -15.84 -10.44
CA ALA A 152 -20.81 -17.02 -10.99
C ALA A 152 -22.15 -17.31 -10.32
N GLU A 153 -22.22 -17.15 -9.00
CA GLU A 153 -23.47 -17.29 -8.22
C GLU A 153 -24.47 -16.18 -8.53
N VAL A 154 -24.03 -14.92 -8.54
CA VAL A 154 -24.90 -13.75 -8.80
C VAL A 154 -25.56 -13.83 -10.19
N PHE A 155 -24.81 -14.25 -11.20
CA PHE A 155 -25.30 -14.34 -12.57
C PHE A 155 -25.82 -15.74 -12.96
N GLY A 156 -25.76 -16.72 -12.06
CA GLY A 156 -26.16 -18.10 -12.33
C GLY A 156 -25.42 -18.73 -13.53
N ALA A 157 -24.17 -18.34 -13.74
CA ALA A 157 -23.40 -18.67 -14.94
C ALA A 157 -22.02 -19.22 -14.59
N ALA A 158 -21.53 -20.16 -15.40
CA ALA A 158 -20.19 -20.72 -15.18
C ALA A 158 -19.10 -19.74 -15.62
N PHE A 159 -18.04 -19.62 -14.82
CA PHE A 159 -16.83 -18.91 -15.20
C PHE A 159 -15.75 -19.89 -15.70
N ARG A 160 -15.15 -19.55 -16.84
CA ARG A 160 -13.95 -20.21 -17.37
C ARG A 160 -13.05 -19.17 -18.02
N PHE A 161 -11.86 -18.96 -17.48
CA PHE A 161 -10.86 -18.15 -18.16
C PHE A 161 -10.20 -18.95 -19.30
N LEU A 162 -10.14 -18.34 -20.48
CA LEU A 162 -9.41 -18.88 -21.64
C LEU A 162 -8.35 -17.85 -22.02
N PRO A 163 -7.05 -18.18 -21.92
CA PRO A 163 -6.02 -17.25 -22.36
C PRO A 163 -6.19 -16.99 -23.87
N GLY A 164 -6.01 -15.73 -24.27
CA GLY A 164 -6.14 -15.33 -25.67
C GLY A 164 -5.26 -16.18 -26.58
N GLY A 165 -5.87 -16.79 -27.60
CA GLY A 165 -5.14 -17.54 -28.63
C GLY A 165 -4.38 -16.61 -29.58
N ARG A 166 -3.49 -17.18 -30.41
CA ARG A 166 -2.83 -16.41 -31.47
C ARG A 166 -3.89 -15.85 -32.42
N ILE A 167 -3.91 -14.52 -32.59
CA ILE A 167 -4.78 -13.86 -33.56
C ILE A 167 -4.42 -14.34 -34.96
N CYS A 168 -5.34 -15.03 -35.63
CA CYS A 168 -5.18 -15.37 -37.04
C CYS A 168 -5.30 -14.09 -37.88
N ARG A 169 -4.19 -13.65 -38.46
CA ARG A 169 -4.16 -12.49 -39.37
C ARG A 169 -4.66 -12.92 -40.76
N GLY A 170 -5.97 -12.82 -40.97
CA GLY A 170 -6.60 -12.98 -42.28
C GLY A 170 -6.89 -11.63 -42.96
N ARG A 171 -7.30 -11.68 -44.23
CA ARG A 171 -7.86 -10.51 -44.92
C ARG A 171 -9.14 -10.07 -44.21
N SER A 172 -9.26 -8.79 -43.90
CA SER A 172 -10.52 -8.20 -43.43
C SER A 172 -11.47 -7.99 -44.61
N TYR A 173 -12.69 -8.51 -44.50
CA TYR A 173 -13.76 -8.29 -45.47
C TYR A 173 -14.65 -7.13 -45.05
N THR A 174 -15.19 -6.42 -46.02
CA THR A 174 -16.24 -5.43 -45.77
C THR A 174 -17.57 -6.11 -45.39
N ALA A 175 -18.49 -5.36 -44.78
CA ALA A 175 -19.81 -5.88 -44.40
C ALA A 175 -20.63 -6.39 -45.61
N ALA A 176 -20.44 -5.81 -46.80
CA ALA A 176 -21.10 -6.25 -48.02
C ALA A 176 -20.50 -7.55 -48.56
N GLU A 177 -19.16 -7.63 -48.63
CA GLU A 177 -18.45 -8.84 -49.08
C GLU A 177 -18.74 -10.03 -48.18
N SER A 178 -18.77 -9.83 -46.86
CA SER A 178 -19.09 -10.90 -45.89
C SER A 178 -20.52 -11.44 -46.02
N ARG A 179 -21.50 -10.58 -46.32
CA ARG A 179 -22.89 -11.02 -46.57
C ARG A 179 -23.01 -11.83 -47.86
N ALA A 180 -22.32 -11.41 -48.93
CA ALA A 180 -22.31 -12.15 -50.19
C ALA A 180 -21.69 -13.54 -50.01
N MET A 181 -20.53 -13.62 -49.35
CA MET A 181 -19.86 -14.90 -49.05
C MET A 181 -20.71 -15.84 -48.19
N LEU A 182 -21.45 -15.29 -47.21
CA LEU A 182 -22.40 -16.06 -46.41
C LEU A 182 -23.55 -16.61 -47.26
N ALA A 183 -24.13 -15.81 -48.14
CA ALA A 183 -25.21 -16.23 -49.03
C ALA A 183 -24.74 -17.35 -49.98
N ASP A 184 -23.55 -17.19 -50.57
CA ASP A 184 -22.94 -18.20 -51.44
C ASP A 184 -22.63 -19.50 -50.69
N ALA A 185 -22.15 -19.39 -49.44
CA ALA A 185 -21.88 -20.56 -48.61
C ALA A 185 -23.16 -21.31 -48.26
N ILE A 186 -24.22 -20.59 -47.89
CA ILE A 186 -25.55 -21.16 -47.57
C ILE A 186 -26.14 -21.86 -48.81
N ALA A 187 -26.08 -21.24 -49.98
CA ALA A 187 -26.59 -21.82 -51.22
C ALA A 187 -25.84 -23.11 -51.61
N ASN A 188 -24.54 -23.19 -51.31
CA ASN A 188 -23.70 -24.35 -51.60
C ASN A 188 -23.72 -25.45 -50.53
N THR A 189 -24.35 -25.24 -49.36
CA THR A 189 -24.42 -26.27 -48.30
C THR A 189 -25.82 -26.91 -48.23
N PRO A 190 -26.01 -28.13 -48.77
CA PRO A 190 -27.32 -28.80 -48.79
C PRO A 190 -27.79 -29.29 -47.41
N VAL A 191 -26.87 -29.48 -46.45
CA VAL A 191 -27.19 -29.81 -45.05
C VAL A 191 -26.42 -28.85 -44.15
N MET A 192 -27.15 -28.02 -43.40
CA MET A 192 -26.56 -27.11 -42.43
C MET A 192 -26.06 -27.86 -41.19
N PRO A 193 -24.90 -27.48 -40.62
CA PRO A 193 -24.44 -28.06 -39.37
C PRO A 193 -25.41 -27.70 -38.24
N GLU A 194 -25.53 -28.60 -37.27
CA GLU A 194 -26.36 -28.36 -36.09
C GLU A 194 -25.83 -27.17 -35.29
N VAL A 195 -26.72 -26.24 -34.96
CA VAL A 195 -26.39 -25.07 -34.13
C VAL A 195 -26.20 -25.53 -32.69
N ARG A 196 -24.94 -25.74 -32.29
CA ARG A 196 -24.60 -26.06 -30.89
C ARG A 196 -24.74 -24.81 -30.02
N ARG A 197 -25.79 -24.75 -29.21
CA ARG A 197 -25.96 -23.72 -28.18
C ARG A 197 -25.18 -24.11 -26.93
N TYR A 198 -24.35 -23.20 -26.44
CA TYR A 198 -23.63 -23.37 -25.18
C TYR A 198 -24.44 -22.82 -24.01
N PRO A 199 -24.24 -23.33 -22.78
CA PRO A 199 -24.87 -22.77 -21.59
C PRO A 199 -24.41 -21.31 -21.36
N ALA A 200 -25.22 -20.56 -20.61
CA ALA A 200 -24.87 -19.20 -20.22
C ALA A 200 -23.54 -19.20 -19.44
N GLY A 201 -22.61 -18.32 -19.83
CA GLY A 201 -21.29 -18.20 -19.24
C GLY A 201 -20.92 -16.75 -19.02
N LEU A 202 -20.01 -16.52 -18.06
CA LEU A 202 -19.47 -15.19 -17.79
C LEU A 202 -18.43 -14.76 -18.83
N PRO A 203 -18.21 -13.45 -19.02
CA PRO A 203 -17.16 -12.95 -19.93
C PRO A 203 -15.77 -13.49 -19.55
N CYS A 204 -15.02 -13.94 -20.56
CA CYS A 204 -13.69 -14.53 -20.39
C CYS A 204 -12.54 -13.52 -20.62
N GLY A 205 -12.82 -12.21 -20.61
CA GLY A 205 -11.86 -11.18 -21.02
C GLY A 205 -10.62 -11.08 -20.13
N SER A 206 -10.75 -11.49 -18.88
CA SER A 206 -9.73 -11.39 -17.83
C SER A 206 -9.76 -12.61 -16.92
N ARG A 207 -8.67 -12.84 -16.19
CA ARG A 207 -8.59 -13.89 -15.18
C ARG A 207 -9.51 -13.61 -13.99
N ASN A 208 -9.72 -12.34 -13.66
CA ASN A 208 -10.64 -11.88 -12.63
C ASN A 208 -11.92 -11.34 -13.29
N VAL A 209 -13.04 -12.02 -13.09
CA VAL A 209 -14.35 -11.67 -13.67
C VAL A 209 -14.72 -10.21 -13.37
N ALA A 210 -14.37 -9.71 -12.19
CA ALA A 210 -14.67 -8.36 -11.75
C ALA A 210 -14.19 -7.27 -12.72
N GLU A 211 -13.10 -7.52 -13.45
CA GLU A 211 -12.54 -6.57 -14.43
C GLU A 211 -13.47 -6.34 -15.63
N ASN A 212 -14.37 -7.28 -15.92
CA ASN A 212 -15.37 -7.11 -16.98
C ASN A 212 -16.55 -6.23 -16.53
N PHE A 213 -16.67 -5.94 -15.22
CA PHE A 213 -17.79 -5.23 -14.62
C PHE A 213 -17.31 -3.96 -13.91
N ILE A 214 -16.87 -2.97 -14.69
CA ILE A 214 -16.37 -1.67 -14.18
C ILE A 214 -17.36 -1.04 -13.18
N GLY A 215 -18.66 -1.09 -13.45
CA GLY A 215 -19.70 -0.55 -12.55
C GLY A 215 -19.94 -1.32 -11.25
N MET A 216 -19.39 -2.53 -11.11
CA MET A 216 -19.46 -3.33 -9.88
C MET A 216 -18.12 -3.39 -9.14
N ARG A 217 -17.11 -2.68 -9.65
CA ARG A 217 -15.82 -2.53 -9.01
C ARG A 217 -15.80 -1.23 -8.20
N LYS A 218 -15.31 -1.31 -6.96
CA LYS A 218 -14.84 -0.11 -6.27
C LYS A 218 -13.46 0.21 -6.84
N GLU A 219 -13.43 1.03 -7.87
CA GLU A 219 -12.15 1.50 -8.40
C GLU A 219 -11.53 2.53 -7.46
N VAL A 220 -10.20 2.59 -7.49
CA VAL A 220 -9.46 3.77 -7.04
C VAL A 220 -9.70 4.85 -8.10
N GLY A 221 -10.60 5.79 -7.82
CA GLY A 221 -10.91 6.84 -8.76
C GLY A 221 -9.71 7.77 -8.95
N GLY A 222 -9.01 7.66 -10.09
CA GLY A 222 -8.22 8.70 -10.76
C GLY A 222 -7.02 9.35 -10.05
N GLY A 223 -6.97 9.37 -8.72
CA GLY A 223 -5.81 9.68 -7.91
C GLY A 223 -5.48 8.44 -7.09
N GLY A 224 -4.21 8.23 -6.75
CA GLY A 224 -3.75 7.09 -5.96
C GLY A 224 -4.69 6.76 -4.79
N GLY A 225 -4.73 5.47 -4.42
CA GLY A 225 -5.64 4.92 -3.40
C GLY A 225 -5.86 5.91 -2.25
N SER A 226 -7.11 6.02 -1.79
CA SER A 226 -7.45 6.94 -0.69
C SER A 226 -6.40 6.87 0.40
N VAL A 227 -5.74 8.00 0.66
CA VAL A 227 -4.76 8.14 1.75
C VAL A 227 -5.42 7.59 3.02
N GLY A 228 -4.75 6.67 3.71
CA GLY A 228 -5.29 6.07 4.92
C GLY A 228 -5.59 7.16 5.94
N TRP A 229 -6.64 6.98 6.77
CA TRP A 229 -6.89 7.94 7.86
C TRP A 229 -5.68 8.01 8.80
N GLU A 230 -5.01 6.89 9.00
CA GLU A 230 -3.76 6.76 9.74
C GLU A 230 -2.65 7.64 9.16
N ASP A 231 -2.53 7.72 7.84
CA ASP A 231 -1.52 8.53 7.16
C ASP A 231 -1.80 10.02 7.34
N ILE A 232 -3.08 10.43 7.23
CA ILE A 232 -3.51 11.81 7.48
C ILE A 232 -3.22 12.20 8.93
N PHE A 233 -3.51 11.30 9.88
CA PHE A 233 -3.28 11.54 11.30
C PHE A 233 -1.78 11.62 11.64
N MET A 234 -0.96 10.71 11.09
CA MET A 234 0.50 10.75 11.28
C MET A 234 1.12 11.99 10.63
N ALA A 235 0.64 12.39 9.46
CA ALA A 235 1.05 13.65 8.83
C ALA A 235 0.71 14.85 9.72
N HIS A 236 -0.45 14.83 10.37
CA HIS A 236 -0.86 15.87 11.31
C HIS A 236 0.05 15.93 12.54
N ILE A 237 0.32 14.79 13.18
CA ILE A 237 1.26 14.72 14.32
C ILE A 237 2.62 15.27 13.90
N ASN A 238 3.17 14.78 12.79
CA ASN A 238 4.46 15.23 12.27
C ASN A 238 4.49 16.75 12.02
N ARG A 239 3.42 17.31 11.43
CA ARG A 239 3.28 18.76 11.23
C ARG A 239 3.26 19.52 12.55
N SER A 240 2.55 19.02 13.56
CA SER A 240 2.46 19.64 14.88
C SER A 240 3.81 19.61 15.63
N GLU A 241 4.55 18.49 15.54
CA GLU A 241 5.87 18.33 16.13
C GLU A 241 6.89 19.27 15.48
N TRP A 242 6.85 19.42 14.16
CA TRP A 242 7.69 20.37 13.45
C TRP A 242 7.35 21.82 13.79
N ALA A 243 6.06 22.17 13.88
CA ALA A 243 5.65 23.51 14.30
C ALA A 243 6.17 23.85 15.70
N ALA A 244 6.05 22.92 16.66
CA ALA A 244 6.62 23.08 18.00
C ALA A 244 8.15 23.15 18.00
N THR A 245 8.82 22.37 17.13
CA THR A 245 10.27 22.38 16.98
C THR A 245 10.75 23.72 16.44
N VAL A 246 10.12 24.23 15.38
CA VAL A 246 10.41 25.55 14.79
C VAL A 246 10.17 26.64 15.80
N ALA A 247 9.06 26.62 16.56
CA ALA A 247 8.75 27.59 17.60
C ALA A 247 9.83 27.69 18.69
N ASN A 248 10.50 26.57 19.02
CA ASN A 248 11.60 26.54 19.97
C ASN A 248 12.97 26.99 19.40
N LEU A 249 13.06 27.18 18.08
CA LEU A 249 14.30 27.58 17.41
C LEU A 249 14.47 29.10 17.38
N SER A 250 15.70 29.59 17.51
CA SER A 250 15.98 31.03 17.37
C SER A 250 15.86 31.50 15.93
N ASP A 251 15.45 32.76 15.73
CA ASP A 251 15.31 33.35 14.39
C ASP A 251 16.62 33.34 13.59
N GLU A 252 17.76 33.53 14.25
CA GLU A 252 19.08 33.43 13.60
C GLU A 252 19.38 32.01 13.10
N SER A 253 18.98 30.98 13.86
CA SER A 253 19.15 29.59 13.45
C SER A 253 18.20 29.24 12.30
N ARG A 254 16.94 29.68 12.35
CA ARG A 254 15.96 29.52 11.26
C ARG A 254 16.49 30.13 9.96
N GLN A 255 16.90 31.41 9.99
CA GLN A 255 17.47 32.10 8.83
C GLN A 255 18.72 31.40 8.28
N THR A 256 19.57 30.84 9.16
CA THR A 256 20.76 30.10 8.74
C THR A 256 20.39 28.80 8.03
N LEU A 257 19.38 28.08 8.51
CA LEU A 257 18.90 26.85 7.89
C LEU A 257 18.20 27.13 6.55
N ASP A 258 17.36 28.15 6.46
CA ASP A 258 16.71 28.58 5.21
C ASP A 258 17.72 29.08 4.16
N ALA A 259 18.75 29.80 4.61
CA ALA A 259 19.84 30.21 3.73
C ALA A 259 20.65 29.03 3.21
N THR A 260 20.71 27.91 3.95
CA THR A 260 21.42 26.70 3.54
C THR A 260 20.75 26.02 2.36
N GLU A 261 19.43 26.07 2.27
CA GLU A 261 18.67 25.54 1.12
C GLU A 261 19.04 26.26 -0.20
N LYS A 262 19.34 27.56 -0.12
CA LYS A 262 19.63 28.43 -1.27
C LYS A 262 21.13 28.64 -1.52
N ALA A 263 21.99 28.27 -0.59
CA ALA A 263 23.43 28.52 -0.65
C ALA A 263 24.12 27.62 -1.69
N LYS A 264 25.06 28.20 -2.45
CA LYS A 264 25.91 27.42 -3.38
C LYS A 264 27.11 26.81 -2.65
N GLY A 265 27.49 27.37 -1.51
CA GLY A 265 28.50 26.80 -0.63
C GLY A 265 28.51 27.40 0.78
N ILE A 266 29.27 26.78 1.67
CA ILE A 266 29.35 27.14 3.11
C ILE A 266 29.76 28.61 3.33
N ALA A 267 30.54 29.20 2.42
CA ALA A 267 30.96 30.59 2.52
C ALA A 267 29.79 31.59 2.39
N ASP A 268 28.71 31.20 1.72
CA ASP A 268 27.52 32.05 1.51
C ASP A 268 26.69 32.23 2.80
N LEU A 269 26.87 31.34 3.78
CA LEU A 269 26.23 31.40 5.10
C LEU A 269 26.84 32.46 6.04
N ALA A 270 27.90 33.13 5.59
CA ALA A 270 28.56 34.20 6.32
C ALA A 270 28.57 35.52 5.53
N PRO A 271 27.39 36.14 5.30
CA PRO A 271 27.30 37.41 4.59
C PRO A 271 28.19 38.47 5.27
N GLY A 272 29.02 39.15 4.48
CA GLY A 272 29.96 40.17 4.96
C GLY A 272 31.36 39.67 5.31
N ARG A 273 31.65 38.37 5.23
CA ARG A 273 33.00 37.81 5.36
C ARG A 273 33.55 37.44 3.98
N ARG A 274 34.87 37.55 3.77
CA ARG A 274 35.54 37.16 2.50
C ARG A 274 36.64 36.12 2.76
N GLY A 275 36.89 35.27 1.76
CA GLY A 275 37.99 34.29 1.77
C GLY A 275 37.84 33.19 2.83
N GLY A 276 38.96 32.66 3.32
CA GLY A 276 38.97 31.53 4.29
C GLY A 276 38.21 31.80 5.59
N ASN A 277 38.09 33.06 6.00
CA ASN A 277 37.31 33.45 7.18
C ASN A 277 35.80 33.31 6.97
N ALA A 278 35.30 33.45 5.72
CA ALA A 278 33.89 33.23 5.40
C ALA A 278 33.52 31.76 5.55
N TYR A 279 34.39 30.86 5.07
CA TYR A 279 34.18 29.41 5.20
C TYR A 279 34.15 28.95 6.66
N ALA A 280 35.12 29.40 7.47
CA ALA A 280 35.16 29.04 8.89
C ALA A 280 33.97 29.60 9.68
N ALA A 281 33.54 30.83 9.37
CA ALA A 281 32.37 31.44 10.01
C ALA A 281 31.06 30.76 9.59
N GLY A 282 30.88 30.47 8.29
CA GLY A 282 29.70 29.77 7.78
C GLY A 282 29.58 28.36 8.35
N ARG A 283 30.69 27.62 8.45
CA ARG A 283 30.72 26.31 9.10
C ARG A 283 30.30 26.37 10.57
N LYS A 284 30.81 27.35 11.33
CA LYS A 284 30.45 27.52 12.75
C LYS A 284 28.97 27.86 12.91
N ARG A 285 28.42 28.72 12.07
CA ARG A 285 26.99 29.07 12.08
C ARG A 285 26.10 27.87 11.77
N LEU A 286 26.43 27.12 10.72
CA LEU A 286 25.69 25.93 10.35
C LEU A 286 25.73 24.86 11.45
N GLN A 287 26.89 24.65 12.06
CA GLN A 287 27.03 23.71 13.17
C GLN A 287 26.17 24.14 14.37
N ALA A 288 26.20 25.42 14.75
CA ALA A 288 25.37 25.93 15.84
C ALA A 288 23.86 25.80 15.52
N ALA A 289 23.45 26.07 14.28
CA ALA A 289 22.06 25.91 13.86
C ALA A 289 21.60 24.44 13.91
N ASN A 290 22.45 23.51 13.50
CA ASN A 290 22.18 22.06 13.59
C ASN A 290 22.09 21.60 15.05
N ASP A 291 22.98 22.06 15.92
CA ASP A 291 22.97 21.70 17.34
C ASP A 291 21.69 22.22 18.01
N ASN A 292 21.26 23.44 17.67
CA ASN A 292 20.01 24.03 18.13
C ASN A 292 18.77 23.27 17.61
N LEU A 293 18.77 22.86 16.33
CA LEU A 293 17.69 22.06 15.75
C LEU A 293 17.56 20.71 16.45
N MET A 294 18.68 20.01 16.65
CA MET A 294 18.69 18.72 17.37
C MET A 294 18.25 18.87 18.82
N ALA A 295 18.62 19.95 19.50
CA ALA A 295 18.16 20.25 20.85
C ALA A 295 16.64 20.53 20.88
N ALA A 296 16.12 21.26 19.90
CA ALA A 296 14.69 21.55 19.77
C ALA A 296 13.88 20.27 19.49
N MET A 297 14.32 19.42 18.56
CA MET A 297 13.68 18.14 18.27
C MET A 297 13.66 17.22 19.50
N LYS A 298 14.77 17.14 20.24
CA LYS A 298 14.83 16.38 21.50
C LYS A 298 13.89 16.89 22.58
N LYS A 299 13.65 18.20 22.62
CA LYS A 299 12.75 18.83 23.59
C LYS A 299 11.28 18.54 23.28
N VAL A 300 10.92 18.44 22.00
CA VAL A 300 9.55 18.10 21.57
C VAL A 300 9.27 16.60 21.71
N ALA A 301 10.28 15.75 21.50
CA ALA A 301 10.16 14.29 21.62
C ALA A 301 10.22 13.75 23.07
N ALA A 302 10.49 14.60 24.06
CA ALA A 302 10.63 14.23 25.48
C ALA A 302 9.35 14.57 26.27
#